data_AF-A0A1B7UJ71-F1
#
_entry.id   AF-A0A1B7UJ71-F1
#
_cell.length_a   1.000
_cell.length_b   1.000
_cell.length_c   1.000
_cell.angle_alpha   90.00
_cell.angle_beta   90.00
_cell.angle_gamma   90.00
#
_symmetry.space_group_name_H-M   'P 1'
#
loop_
_entity.id
_entity.type
_entity.pdbx_description
1 polymer ?
#
loop_
_entity_poly.entity_id
_entity_poly.type
_entity_poly.pdbx_seq_one_letter_code
_entity_poly.pdbx_strand_id
1 'polypeptide(L)'
;MQVQPPQPDLAQPAQRDIADLYLESNVLWASAVREAGNGGPFSSFIYQVALLDPQAPTPVNLISGGKIFWQIDGMKVEALAAPNNLFPNSSLAIGTEDEWFHGQWRALFPPAGQSPAVPVPVTDNVTEAVHE
;
A
#
# COMPACT_ATOMS: atom_id res chain seq x y z
N MET A 1 28.61 3.94 -22.95
CA MET A 1 28.08 2.68 -22.39
C MET A 1 26.59 2.88 -22.20
N GLN A 2 25.74 2.16 -22.94
CA GLN A 2 24.29 2.18 -22.68
C GLN A 2 24.03 1.31 -21.45
N VAL A 3 23.39 1.88 -20.44
CA VAL A 3 22.88 1.11 -19.30
C VAL A 3 21.58 0.46 -19.78
N GLN A 4 21.53 -0.87 -19.73
CA GLN A 4 20.33 -1.63 -20.06
C GLN A 4 19.65 -2.06 -18.77
N PRO A 5 18.34 -1.82 -18.60
CA PRO A 5 17.64 -2.26 -17.41
C PRO A 5 17.67 -3.80 -17.33
N PRO A 6 17.61 -4.36 -16.11
CA PRO A 6 17.45 -5.80 -15.95
C PRO A 6 16.23 -6.27 -16.75
N GLN A 7 16.41 -7.32 -17.54
CA GLN A 7 15.27 -7.92 -18.23
C GLN A 7 14.47 -8.74 -17.22
N PRO A 8 13.14 -8.62 -17.21
CA PRO A 8 12.31 -9.43 -16.35
C PRO A 8 12.51 -10.92 -16.68
N ASP A 9 12.49 -11.76 -15.66
CA ASP A 9 12.45 -13.20 -15.84
C ASP A 9 11.18 -13.56 -16.62
N LEU A 10 11.31 -14.40 -17.65
CA LEU A 10 10.20 -14.85 -18.49
C LEU A 10 9.36 -15.94 -17.80
N ALA A 11 9.71 -16.34 -16.57
CA ALA A 11 8.92 -17.24 -15.76
C ALA A 11 7.47 -16.73 -15.63
N GLN A 12 6.51 -17.57 -16.05
CA GLN A 12 5.08 -17.31 -15.84
C GLN A 12 4.63 -18.04 -14.56
N PRO A 13 3.84 -17.38 -13.68
CA PRO A 13 3.36 -16.00 -13.76
C PRO A 13 4.46 -14.97 -13.45
N ALA A 14 4.38 -13.80 -14.08
CA ALA A 14 5.25 -12.68 -13.75
C ALA A 14 4.93 -12.19 -12.34
N GLN A 15 5.97 -11.95 -11.54
CA GLN A 15 5.86 -11.47 -10.17
C GLN A 15 6.65 -10.18 -10.02
N ARG A 16 5.95 -9.12 -9.58
CA ARG A 16 6.58 -7.90 -9.08
C ARG A 16 6.54 -7.96 -7.56
N ASP A 17 7.69 -8.20 -6.96
CA ASP A 17 7.81 -8.23 -5.50
C ASP A 17 7.54 -6.86 -4.89
N ILE A 18 7.80 -5.77 -5.63
CA ILE A 18 7.45 -4.40 -5.25
C ILE A 18 6.91 -3.69 -6.50
N ALA A 19 5.62 -3.40 -6.52
CA ALA A 19 4.94 -2.60 -7.54
C ALA A 19 4.91 -1.12 -7.15
N ASP A 20 4.76 -0.81 -5.87
CA ASP A 20 4.88 0.54 -5.31
C ASP A 20 5.34 0.52 -3.85
N LEU A 21 5.84 1.67 -3.37
CA LEU A 21 6.24 1.91 -1.98
C LEU A 21 5.57 3.17 -1.44
N TYR A 22 5.05 3.08 -0.22
CA TYR A 22 4.48 4.24 0.48
C TYR A 22 4.98 4.31 1.92
N LEU A 23 5.52 5.47 2.31
CA LEU A 23 5.92 5.73 3.69
C LEU A 23 4.79 6.48 4.39
N GLU A 24 4.30 5.89 5.47
CA GLU A 24 3.28 6.51 6.31
C GLU A 24 3.72 6.50 7.76
N SER A 25 3.77 7.70 8.35
CA SER A 25 4.39 7.91 9.66
C SER A 25 5.81 7.30 9.69
N ASN A 26 5.98 6.13 10.32
CA ASN A 26 7.26 5.42 10.44
C ASN A 26 7.22 4.00 9.83
N VAL A 27 6.20 3.68 9.03
CA VAL A 27 6.04 2.36 8.42
C VAL A 27 6.18 2.48 6.91
N LEU A 28 7.14 1.76 6.35
CA LEU A 28 7.25 1.59 4.89
C LEU A 28 6.37 0.43 4.45
N TRP A 29 5.41 0.74 3.60
CA TRP A 29 4.49 -0.21 2.97
C TRP A 29 4.92 -0.50 1.54
N ALA A 30 4.65 -1.72 1.08
CA ALA A 30 4.79 -2.11 -0.31
C ALA A 30 3.53 -2.78 -0.82
N SER A 31 3.28 -2.61 -2.12
CA SER A 31 2.41 -3.49 -2.90
C SER A 31 3.25 -4.49 -3.69
N ALA A 32 2.78 -5.72 -3.81
CA ALA A 32 3.31 -6.72 -4.74
C ALA A 32 2.19 -7.18 -5.66
N VAL A 33 2.55 -7.62 -6.87
CA VAL A 33 1.59 -8.10 -7.88
C VAL A 33 2.08 -9.42 -8.46
N ARG A 34 1.16 -10.38 -8.54
CA ARG A 34 1.28 -11.57 -9.39
C ARG A 34 0.33 -11.42 -10.57
N GLU A 35 0.85 -11.59 -11.78
CA GLU A 35 0.09 -11.45 -13.02
C GLU A 35 0.45 -12.53 -14.04
N ALA A 36 -0.55 -13.04 -14.77
CA ALA A 36 -0.31 -13.97 -15.89
C ALA A 36 0.01 -13.25 -17.22
N GLY A 37 0.01 -11.92 -17.20
CA GLY A 37 0.23 -11.04 -18.33
C GLY A 37 -0.59 -9.74 -18.20
N ASN A 38 -0.54 -8.91 -19.23
CA ASN A 38 -1.19 -7.59 -19.26
C ASN A 38 -2.70 -7.60 -18.94
N GLY A 39 -3.39 -8.70 -19.26
CA GLY A 39 -4.84 -8.85 -19.01
C GLY A 39 -5.20 -9.55 -17.70
N GLY A 40 -4.23 -9.96 -16.88
CA GLY A 40 -4.44 -10.76 -15.68
C GLY A 40 -4.63 -12.26 -15.97
N PRO A 41 -5.14 -13.05 -15.00
CA PRO A 41 -5.66 -12.63 -13.70
C PRO A 41 -4.59 -11.99 -12.80
N PHE A 42 -5.05 -11.13 -11.89
CA PHE A 42 -4.20 -10.41 -10.95
C PHE A 42 -4.46 -10.87 -9.52
N SER A 43 -3.39 -10.97 -8.74
CA SER A 43 -3.46 -11.06 -7.28
C SER A 43 -2.42 -10.09 -6.71
N SER A 44 -2.90 -9.15 -5.91
CA SER A 44 -2.07 -8.12 -5.29
C SER A 44 -1.97 -8.31 -3.79
N PHE A 45 -0.82 -7.99 -3.22
CA PHE A 45 -0.53 -8.13 -1.80
C PHE A 45 -0.01 -6.82 -1.26
N ILE A 46 -0.40 -6.46 -0.05
CA ILE A 46 0.12 -5.27 0.63
C ILE A 46 0.66 -5.69 1.98
N TYR A 47 1.89 -5.27 2.25
CA TYR A 47 2.66 -5.70 3.41
C TYR A 47 3.60 -4.59 3.88
N GLN A 48 4.08 -4.73 5.12
CA GLN A 48 5.06 -3.82 5.69
C GLN A 48 6.47 -4.32 5.35
N VAL A 49 7.30 -3.41 4.86
CA VAL A 49 8.69 -3.67 4.46
C VAL A 49 9.64 -3.34 5.61
N ALA A 50 9.44 -2.19 6.25
CA ALA A 50 10.36 -1.67 7.24
C ALA A 50 9.69 -0.73 8.23
N LEU A 51 10.32 -0.60 9.41
CA LEU A 51 10.09 0.50 10.33
C LEU A 51 11.22 1.50 10.19
N LEU A 52 10.86 2.79 10.11
CA LEU A 52 11.80 3.89 9.95
C LEU A 52 11.90 4.67 11.27
N ASP A 53 13.12 4.98 11.67
CA ASP A 53 13.42 5.94 12.73
C ASP A 53 14.46 6.93 12.22
N PRO A 54 14.06 8.15 11.85
CA PRO A 54 14.97 9.14 11.29
C PRO A 54 16.04 9.63 12.29
N GLN A 55 15.87 9.35 13.58
CA GLN A 55 16.82 9.72 14.63
C GLN A 55 17.79 8.58 15.00
N ALA A 56 17.52 7.36 14.56
CA ALA A 56 18.37 6.22 14.86
C ALA A 56 19.66 6.22 13.99
N PRO A 57 20.79 5.70 14.52
CA PRO A 57 22.01 5.48 13.73
C PRO A 57 21.80 4.57 12.52
N THR A 58 20.86 3.62 12.64
CA THR A 58 20.39 2.76 11.55
C THR A 58 18.91 3.07 11.31
N PRO A 59 18.58 3.97 10.36
CA PRO A 59 17.24 4.54 10.28
C PRO A 59 16.20 3.63 9.63
N VAL A 60 16.61 2.49 9.07
CA VAL A 60 15.73 1.53 8.39
C VAL A 60 15.90 0.16 9.03
N ASN A 61 14.82 -0.33 9.65
CA ASN A 61 14.75 -1.67 10.23
C ASN A 61 13.83 -2.53 9.37
N LEU A 62 14.42 -3.40 8.54
CA LEU A 62 13.65 -4.32 7.69
C LEU A 62 12.87 -5.31 8.55
N ILE A 63 11.60 -5.51 8.21
CA ILE A 63 10.73 -6.49 8.87
C ILE A 63 10.94 -7.84 8.20
N SER A 64 11.57 -8.78 8.90
CA SER A 64 11.71 -10.17 8.44
C SER A 64 10.45 -10.98 8.72
N GLY A 65 10.11 -11.92 7.83
CA GLY A 65 8.89 -12.72 7.95
C GLY A 65 7.59 -11.92 7.76
N GLY A 66 7.66 -10.86 6.93
CA GLY A 66 6.59 -9.90 6.71
C GLY A 66 5.20 -10.53 6.54
N LYS A 67 4.24 -10.01 7.30
CA LYS A 67 2.84 -10.42 7.25
C LYS A 67 2.17 -9.72 6.06
N ILE A 68 1.43 -10.47 5.25
CA ILE A 68 0.49 -9.90 4.28
C ILE A 68 -0.68 -9.30 5.07
N PHE A 69 -0.86 -7.98 4.97
CA PHE A 69 -1.96 -7.28 5.61
C PHE A 69 -3.21 -7.33 4.73
N TRP A 70 -3.07 -7.15 3.42
CA TRP A 70 -4.15 -7.27 2.46
C TRP A 70 -3.75 -8.18 1.31
N GLN A 71 -4.65 -9.10 0.96
CA GLN A 71 -4.65 -9.80 -0.31
C GLN A 71 -5.86 -9.32 -1.10
N ILE A 72 -5.64 -8.93 -2.34
CA ILE A 72 -6.63 -8.34 -3.22
C ILE A 72 -6.60 -9.11 -4.54
N ASP A 73 -7.59 -9.99 -4.70
CA ASP A 73 -7.72 -10.80 -5.92
C ASP A 73 -8.59 -10.09 -6.95
N GLY A 74 -8.22 -10.24 -8.23
CA GLY A 74 -8.93 -9.65 -9.36
C GLY A 74 -8.57 -8.20 -9.66
N MET A 75 -7.67 -7.57 -8.90
CA MET A 75 -7.17 -6.22 -9.14
C MET A 75 -5.65 -6.19 -9.07
N LYS A 76 -5.02 -5.50 -10.05
CA LYS A 76 -3.61 -5.14 -10.03
C LYS A 76 -3.45 -3.81 -9.29
N VAL A 77 -2.70 -3.81 -8.20
CA VAL A 77 -2.43 -2.61 -7.38
C VAL A 77 -1.07 -2.05 -7.77
N GLU A 78 -1.06 -0.81 -8.25
CA GLU A 78 0.15 -0.13 -8.75
C GLU A 78 0.44 1.19 -8.05
N ALA A 79 -0.42 1.60 -7.12
CA ALA A 79 -0.15 2.74 -6.26
C ALA A 79 -0.64 2.50 -4.84
N LEU A 80 0.11 2.99 -3.88
CA LEU A 80 -0.22 3.14 -2.48
C LEU A 80 -0.23 4.63 -2.12
N ALA A 81 -1.15 5.02 -1.25
CA ALA A 81 -1.25 6.39 -0.79
C ALA A 81 -1.81 6.46 0.64
N ALA A 82 -1.81 7.69 1.18
CA ALA A 82 -2.38 8.00 2.48
C ALA A 82 -3.84 7.50 2.62
N PRO A 83 -4.28 7.21 3.86
CA PRO A 83 -5.71 7.04 4.15
C PRO A 83 -6.56 8.16 3.52
N ASN A 84 -7.74 7.80 3.04
CA ASN A 84 -8.65 8.78 2.48
C ASN A 84 -9.48 9.42 3.60
N ASN A 85 -9.40 10.75 3.73
CA ASN A 85 -10.09 11.52 4.76
C ASN A 85 -11.64 11.41 4.71
N LEU A 86 -12.22 11.03 3.56
CA LEU A 86 -13.66 10.79 3.42
C LEU A 86 -14.10 9.44 4.00
N PHE A 87 -13.16 8.53 4.24
CA PHE A 87 -13.39 7.19 4.77
C PHE A 87 -12.69 7.05 6.12
N PRO A 88 -13.34 7.52 7.21
CA PRO A 88 -12.78 7.40 8.55
C PRO A 88 -12.49 5.91 8.87
N ASN A 89 -11.38 5.66 9.54
CA ASN A 89 -10.82 4.33 9.85
C ASN A 89 -10.18 3.57 8.66
N SER A 90 -10.03 4.20 7.48
CA SER A 90 -9.17 3.63 6.44
C SER A 90 -7.70 3.64 6.88
N SER A 91 -6.93 2.62 6.49
CA SER A 91 -5.50 2.50 6.82
C SER A 91 -4.58 2.94 5.70
N LEU A 92 -5.01 2.78 4.45
CA LEU A 92 -4.28 3.16 3.25
C LEU A 92 -5.30 3.44 2.13
N ALA A 93 -4.84 4.08 1.06
CA ALA A 93 -5.52 4.08 -0.22
C ALA A 93 -4.68 3.34 -1.27
N ILE A 94 -5.35 2.74 -2.24
CA ILE A 94 -4.72 2.04 -3.37
C ILE A 94 -5.20 2.60 -4.69
N GLY A 95 -4.29 2.68 -5.67
CA GLY A 95 -4.61 2.85 -7.07
C GLY A 95 -4.49 1.52 -7.80
N THR A 96 -5.50 1.20 -8.61
CA THR A 96 -5.46 0.02 -9.49
C THR A 96 -4.94 0.39 -10.88
N GLU A 97 -4.48 -0.60 -11.63
CA GLU A 97 -4.05 -0.50 -13.02
C GLU A 97 -4.91 0.46 -13.87
N ASP A 98 -4.27 1.52 -14.36
CA ASP A 98 -4.85 2.59 -15.13
C ASP A 98 -4.76 2.41 -16.65
N GLU A 99 -3.80 1.63 -17.15
CA GLU A 99 -3.49 1.57 -18.58
C GLU A 99 -4.54 0.80 -19.39
N TRP A 100 -5.07 -0.30 -18.85
CA TRP A 100 -6.08 -1.12 -19.54
C TRP A 100 -7.43 -1.19 -18.84
N PHE A 101 -7.48 -0.89 -17.54
CA PHE A 101 -8.69 -1.10 -16.72
C PHE A 101 -9.25 0.18 -16.11
N HIS A 102 -8.80 1.35 -16.58
CA HIS A 102 -9.30 2.66 -16.14
C HIS A 102 -9.23 2.84 -14.62
N GLY A 103 -8.08 2.47 -14.04
CA GLY A 103 -7.58 2.73 -12.70
C GLY A 103 -8.50 3.48 -11.73
N GLN A 104 -8.74 2.87 -10.58
CA GLN A 104 -9.63 3.42 -9.56
C GLN A 104 -8.89 3.56 -8.23
N TRP A 105 -9.16 4.64 -7.52
CA TRP A 105 -8.73 4.80 -6.14
C TRP A 105 -9.70 4.10 -5.20
N ARG A 106 -9.17 3.32 -4.27
CA ARG A 106 -9.96 2.59 -3.26
C ARG A 106 -9.35 2.76 -1.88
N ALA A 107 -10.20 2.98 -0.89
CA ALA A 107 -9.77 2.96 0.51
C ALA A 107 -9.63 1.51 0.99
N LEU A 108 -8.57 1.24 1.74
CA LEU A 108 -8.38 -0.01 2.46
C LEU A 108 -8.69 0.18 3.94
N PHE A 109 -9.43 -0.76 4.49
CA PHE A 109 -9.75 -0.83 5.91
C PHE A 109 -8.95 -1.98 6.54
N PRO A 110 -8.64 -1.90 7.84
CA PRO A 110 -8.01 -3.00 8.57
C PRO A 110 -8.71 -4.32 8.33
N PRO A 111 -7.98 -5.44 8.22
CA PRO A 111 -8.59 -6.75 8.29
C PRO A 111 -9.43 -6.89 9.57
N ALA A 112 -10.54 -7.63 9.49
CA ALA A 112 -11.46 -7.79 10.61
C ALA A 112 -10.73 -8.18 11.91
N GLY A 113 -11.04 -7.49 13.01
CA GLY A 113 -10.41 -7.69 14.32
C GLY A 113 -9.06 -7.00 14.50
N GLN A 114 -8.60 -6.19 13.53
CA GLN A 114 -7.40 -5.36 13.66
C GLN A 114 -7.79 -3.87 13.71
N SER A 115 -6.97 -3.08 14.41
CA SER A 115 -7.08 -1.61 14.38
C SER A 115 -6.45 -1.04 13.10
N PRO A 116 -6.75 0.22 12.73
CA PRO A 116 -6.01 0.95 11.71
C PRO A 116 -4.51 0.73 11.82
N ALA A 117 -3.90 0.19 10.77
CA ALA A 117 -2.45 -0.05 10.75
C ALA A 117 -1.67 1.27 10.66
N VAL A 118 -2.34 2.31 10.15
CA VAL A 118 -1.92 3.70 10.18
C VAL A 118 -2.95 4.45 11.02
N PRO A 119 -2.52 5.22 12.05
CA PRO A 119 -3.42 6.10 12.77
C PRO A 119 -4.06 7.11 11.82
N VAL A 120 -5.39 7.13 11.73
CA VAL A 120 -6.10 8.18 10.98
C VAL A 120 -6.03 9.46 11.80
N PRO A 121 -5.64 10.62 11.21
CA PRO A 121 -5.77 11.90 11.90
C PRO A 121 -7.22 12.10 12.32
N VAL A 122 -7.46 12.16 13.64
CA VAL A 122 -8.78 12.52 14.17
C VAL A 122 -8.99 13.98 13.80
N THR A 123 -9.96 14.26 12.94
CA THR A 123 -10.44 15.63 12.78
C THR A 123 -11.26 15.95 14.02
N ASP A 124 -10.61 16.60 14.98
CA ASP A 124 -11.30 17.18 16.13
C ASP A 124 -12.25 18.27 15.62
N ASN A 125 -13.48 17.89 15.28
CA ASN A 125 -14.59 18.83 15.31
C ASN A 125 -14.87 19.12 16.79
N VAL A 126 -14.04 19.99 17.38
CA VAL A 126 -14.31 20.56 18.69
C VAL A 126 -15.61 21.35 18.56
N THR A 127 -16.58 20.90 19.32
CA THR A 127 -17.81 21.56 19.68
C THR A 127 -17.55 23.01 20.10
N GLU A 128 -17.93 23.98 19.27
CA GLU A 128 -18.27 25.30 19.79
C GLU A 128 -19.66 25.19 20.42
N ALA A 129 -19.66 25.05 21.75
CA ALA A 129 -20.84 25.20 22.56
C ALA A 129 -21.35 26.65 22.43
N VAL A 130 -22.50 26.81 21.78
CA VAL A 130 -23.31 28.01 21.86
C VAL A 130 -23.76 28.21 23.31
N HIS A 131 -23.16 29.19 23.98
CA HIS A 131 -23.75 29.83 25.14
C HIS A 131 -24.75 30.88 24.65
N GLU A 132 -26.03 30.62 24.87
CA GLU A 132 -27.08 31.64 25.08
C GLU A 132 -27.69 31.46 26.47
#